data_AF-A0AB39V3A2-F1
#
_entry.id   AF-A0AB39V3A2-F1
#
_cell.length_a   1.000
_cell.length_b   1.000
_cell.length_c   1.000
_cell.angle_alpha   90.00
_cell.angle_beta   90.00
_cell.angle_gamma   90.00
#
_symmetry.space_group_name_H-M   'P 1'
#
loop_
_entity.id
_entity.type
_entity.pdbx_description
1 polymer ?
#
loop_
_entity_poly.entity_id
_entity_poly.type
_entity_poly.pdbx_seq_one_letter_code
_entity_poly.pdbx_strand_id
1 'polypeptide(L)'
;MKKLILALFIIFGTLSFSAFDKVVIGVINDNYENPIISGTVNRGGLANLLFGMKKDRDFAKQMYQNLSDADKLEFIIEKHDESALVSVLKLFEKNKYKGKIEVTEVAASENKNIHQITTKNGWTYNIYPSANEIPGTVAISTTDTSKGEFVQGLFEKAKKALK
;
A
#
# COMPACT_ATOMS: atom_id res chain seq x y z
N MET A 1 10.48 27.52 -36.52
CA MET A 1 9.74 27.51 -35.23
C MET A 1 8.58 26.50 -35.14
N LYS A 2 8.23 25.71 -36.17
CA LYS A 2 7.16 24.68 -36.08
C LYS A 2 7.64 23.24 -35.83
N LYS A 3 8.94 22.95 -36.04
CA LYS A 3 9.51 21.59 -35.93
C LYS A 3 9.99 21.21 -34.52
N LEU A 4 10.22 22.18 -33.64
CA LEU A 4 10.69 21.96 -32.27
C LEU A 4 9.56 21.56 -31.31
N ILE A 5 8.32 21.98 -31.59
CA ILE A 5 7.14 21.62 -30.79
C ILE A 5 6.74 20.16 -31.04
N LEU A 6 6.90 19.68 -32.27
CA LEU A 6 6.56 18.29 -32.63
C LEU A 6 7.54 17.28 -32.01
N ALA A 7 8.83 17.63 -31.88
CA ALA A 7 9.81 16.79 -31.19
C ALA A 7 9.56 16.68 -29.68
N LEU A 8 9.02 17.74 -29.04
CA LEU A 8 8.61 17.67 -27.64
C LEU A 8 7.44 16.68 -27.45
N PHE A 9 6.49 16.63 -28.38
CA PHE A 9 5.36 15.68 -28.30
C PHE A 9 5.76 14.22 -28.51
N ILE A 10 6.86 13.94 -29.23
CA ILE A 10 7.31 12.58 -29.49
C ILE A 10 8.12 12.01 -28.30
N ILE A 11 8.80 12.84 -27.51
CA ILE A 11 9.48 12.40 -26.28
C ILE A 11 8.47 12.12 -25.14
N PHE A 12 7.33 12.81 -25.14
CA PHE A 12 6.22 12.52 -24.21
C PHE A 12 5.30 11.38 -24.69
N GLY A 13 5.52 10.85 -25.90
CA GLY A 13 4.61 9.92 -26.58
C GLY A 13 4.68 8.44 -26.18
N THR A 14 5.59 8.04 -25.29
CA THR A 14 5.68 6.65 -24.80
C THR A 14 5.51 6.50 -23.30
N LEU A 15 5.12 7.57 -22.61
CA LEU A 15 4.70 7.49 -21.22
C LEU A 15 3.26 6.97 -21.15
N SER A 16 3.05 5.77 -21.70
CA SER A 16 1.93 4.90 -21.34
C SER A 16 2.19 4.39 -19.92
N PHE A 17 2.14 5.31 -18.96
CA PHE A 17 2.03 4.95 -17.56
C PHE A 17 0.63 4.36 -17.38
N SER A 18 0.58 3.06 -17.08
CA SER A 18 -0.58 2.48 -16.42
C SER A 18 -0.81 3.32 -15.17
N ALA A 19 -1.77 4.24 -15.21
CA ALA A 19 -2.20 4.97 -14.04
C ALA A 19 -2.70 3.94 -13.04
N PHE A 20 -2.03 3.73 -11.90
CA PHE A 20 -2.53 3.30 -10.57
C PHE A 20 -1.35 2.72 -9.76
N ASP A 21 -0.70 3.53 -8.92
CA ASP A 21 0.60 3.13 -8.34
C ASP A 21 0.64 3.04 -6.82
N LYS A 22 -0.50 3.08 -6.09
CA LYS A 22 -0.51 2.99 -4.61
C LYS A 22 -1.72 2.25 -4.05
N VAL A 23 -1.55 1.04 -3.53
CA VAL A 23 -2.56 0.26 -2.77
C VAL A 23 -2.03 -0.08 -1.38
N VAL A 24 -2.81 0.21 -0.34
CA VAL A 24 -2.55 -0.29 1.02
C VAL A 24 -3.75 -1.08 1.48
N ILE A 25 -3.51 -2.32 1.86
CA ILE A 25 -4.50 -3.21 2.44
C ILE A 25 -4.28 -3.22 3.95
N GLY A 26 -5.32 -2.94 4.73
CA GLY A 26 -5.33 -3.07 6.19
C GLY A 26 -6.21 -4.24 6.62
N VAL A 27 -5.66 -5.14 7.43
CA VAL A 27 -6.37 -6.29 8.01
C VAL A 27 -6.46 -6.09 9.52
N ILE A 28 -7.67 -6.13 10.07
CA ILE A 28 -7.93 -5.99 11.50
C ILE A 28 -7.97 -7.37 12.15
N ASN A 29 -7.20 -7.58 13.22
CA ASN A 29 -7.26 -8.78 14.07
C ASN A 29 -7.25 -10.10 13.29
N ASP A 30 -6.40 -10.20 12.27
CA ASP A 30 -6.27 -11.38 11.39
C ASP A 30 -7.58 -11.74 10.64
N ASN A 31 -8.54 -10.82 10.54
CA ASN A 31 -9.78 -10.99 9.79
C ASN A 31 -9.58 -10.64 8.30
N TYR A 32 -9.15 -11.64 7.54
CA TYR A 32 -8.97 -11.52 6.09
C TYR A 32 -10.27 -11.57 5.29
N GLU A 33 -11.42 -11.85 5.90
CA GLU A 33 -12.71 -11.83 5.19
C GLU A 33 -13.13 -10.42 4.80
N ASN A 34 -12.73 -9.42 5.60
CA ASN A 34 -13.15 -8.02 5.44
C ASN A 34 -11.95 -7.06 5.48
N PRO A 35 -10.99 -7.15 4.53
CA PRO A 35 -9.85 -6.27 4.50
C PRO A 35 -10.27 -4.87 4.08
N ILE A 36 -9.69 -3.85 4.72
CA ILE A 36 -9.85 -2.45 4.33
C ILE A 36 -8.83 -2.15 3.24
N ILE A 37 -9.28 -2.11 2.00
CA ILE A 37 -8.44 -1.78 0.85
C ILE A 37 -8.60 -0.30 0.55
N SER A 38 -7.50 0.45 0.54
CA SER A 38 -7.50 1.84 0.11
C SER A 38 -6.37 2.08 -0.87
N GLY A 39 -6.64 2.90 -1.90
CA GLY A 39 -5.66 3.19 -2.94
C GLY A 39 -5.74 4.61 -3.43
N THR A 40 -4.68 5.07 -4.09
CA THR A 40 -4.61 6.44 -4.61
C THR A 40 -4.44 6.44 -6.13
N VAL A 41 -5.35 7.12 -6.85
CA VAL A 41 -5.30 7.26 -8.31
C VAL A 41 -4.19 8.22 -8.76
N ASN A 42 -3.17 7.75 -9.49
CA ASN A 42 -2.14 8.64 -10.04
C ASN A 42 -2.75 9.46 -11.19
N ARG A 43 -2.82 10.80 -11.04
CA ARG A 43 -3.45 11.71 -12.03
C ARG A 43 -2.41 12.42 -12.92
N GLY A 44 -1.19 11.89 -12.99
CA GLY A 44 -0.08 12.44 -13.79
C GLY A 44 0.93 13.23 -12.96
N GLY A 45 2.14 13.42 -13.50
CA GLY A 45 3.32 13.92 -12.77
C GLY A 45 3.16 15.31 -12.16
N LEU A 46 2.50 16.25 -12.85
CA LEU A 46 2.29 17.61 -12.33
C LEU A 46 1.28 17.63 -11.17
N ALA A 47 0.20 16.86 -11.27
CA ALA A 47 -0.82 16.80 -10.23
C ALA A 47 -0.30 16.11 -8.96
N ASN A 48 0.52 15.06 -9.11
CA ASN A 48 1.19 14.41 -7.98
C ASN A 48 2.18 15.34 -7.29
N LEU A 49 2.93 16.17 -8.04
CA LEU A 49 3.85 17.13 -7.45
C LEU A 49 3.12 18.20 -6.64
N LEU A 50 1.99 18.71 -7.14
CA LEU A 50 1.24 19.79 -6.51
C LEU A 50 0.32 19.33 -5.37
N PHE A 51 -0.26 18.12 -5.47
CA PHE A 51 -1.30 17.66 -4.54
C PHE A 51 -1.01 16.31 -3.87
N GLY A 52 0.09 15.63 -4.21
CA GLY A 52 0.43 14.31 -3.68
C GLY A 52 0.55 14.29 -2.16
N MET A 53 1.23 15.28 -1.56
CA MET A 53 1.37 15.37 -0.09
C MET A 53 0.03 15.54 0.64
N LYS A 54 -0.91 16.30 0.08
CA LYS A 54 -2.23 16.49 0.69
C LYS A 54 -3.04 15.19 0.60
N LYS A 55 -2.98 14.53 -0.56
CA LYS A 55 -3.66 13.27 -0.82
C LYS A 55 -3.18 12.13 0.07
N ASP A 56 -1.86 11.97 0.22
CA ASP A 56 -1.26 10.95 1.08
C ASP A 56 -1.62 11.20 2.56
N ARG A 57 -1.77 12.46 2.99
CA ARG A 57 -2.23 12.82 4.33
C ARG A 57 -3.71 12.51 4.57
N ASP A 58 -4.57 12.89 3.63
CA ASP A 58 -6.01 12.63 3.75
C ASP A 58 -6.31 11.12 3.69
N PHE A 59 -5.57 10.39 2.85
CA PHE A 59 -5.53 8.94 2.82
C PHE A 59 -5.11 8.35 4.17
N ALA A 60 -3.99 8.81 4.73
CA ALA A 60 -3.50 8.31 6.01
C ALA A 60 -4.52 8.53 7.14
N LYS A 61 -5.20 9.68 7.16
CA LYS A 61 -6.27 9.97 8.12
C LYS A 61 -7.43 8.99 8.00
N GLN A 62 -7.89 8.71 6.78
CA GLN A 62 -8.98 7.77 6.55
C GLN A 62 -8.60 6.36 7.04
N MET A 63 -7.40 5.88 6.67
CA MET A 63 -6.90 4.59 7.13
C MET A 63 -6.81 4.54 8.65
N TYR A 64 -6.27 5.58 9.28
CA TYR A 64 -6.19 5.67 10.74
C TYR A 64 -7.57 5.62 11.39
N GLN A 65 -8.54 6.42 10.93
CA GLN A 65 -9.90 6.44 11.48
C GLN A 65 -10.60 5.08 11.39
N ASN A 66 -10.36 4.33 10.31
CA ASN A 66 -11.00 3.03 10.11
C ASN A 66 -10.35 1.89 10.90
N LEU A 67 -9.11 2.08 11.36
CA LEU A 67 -8.27 0.99 11.87
C LEU A 67 -7.75 1.23 13.30
N SER A 68 -7.85 2.45 13.84
CA SER A 68 -7.20 2.85 15.10
C SER A 68 -7.71 2.13 16.35
N ASP A 69 -8.90 1.54 16.29
CA ASP A 69 -9.55 0.89 17.42
C ASP A 69 -9.21 -0.61 17.51
N ALA A 70 -8.44 -1.14 16.55
CA ALA A 70 -8.01 -2.53 16.54
C ALA A 70 -6.92 -2.82 17.60
N ASP A 71 -6.82 -4.08 18.01
CA ASP A 71 -5.74 -4.56 18.88
C ASP A 71 -4.52 -5.03 18.06
N LYS A 72 -4.78 -5.54 16.84
CA LYS A 72 -3.78 -5.96 15.88
C LYS A 72 -4.17 -5.47 14.49
N LEU A 73 -3.19 -4.92 13.79
CA LEU A 73 -3.29 -4.55 12.38
C LEU A 73 -2.20 -5.24 11.58
N GLU A 74 -2.54 -5.70 10.39
CA GLU A 74 -1.56 -6.01 9.36
C GLU A 74 -1.76 -5.09 8.16
N PHE A 75 -0.69 -4.44 7.73
CA PHE A 75 -0.65 -3.68 6.49
C PHE A 75 0.06 -4.49 5.41
N ILE A 76 -0.59 -4.68 4.27
CA ILE A 76 -0.07 -5.44 3.14
C ILE A 76 0.06 -4.51 1.95
N ILE A 77 1.26 -4.46 1.35
CA ILE A 77 1.59 -3.57 0.22
C ILE A 77 2.44 -4.30 -0.83
N GLU A 78 2.38 -3.82 -2.08
CA GLU A 78 3.37 -4.13 -3.10
C GLU A 78 4.42 -3.00 -3.19
N LYS A 79 5.55 -3.30 -3.84
CA LYS A 79 6.54 -2.29 -4.22
C LYS A 79 5.89 -1.10 -4.96
N HIS A 80 6.41 0.10 -4.73
CA HIS A 80 5.93 1.42 -5.21
C HIS A 80 4.83 2.09 -4.36
N ASP A 81 4.24 1.36 -3.41
CA ASP A 81 3.17 1.86 -2.54
C ASP A 81 3.70 2.46 -1.22
N GLU A 82 5.02 2.52 -1.06
CA GLU A 82 5.68 2.63 0.25
C GLU A 82 5.46 4.01 0.89
N SER A 83 5.41 5.06 0.06
CA SER A 83 5.15 6.43 0.53
C SER A 83 3.76 6.60 1.17
N ALA A 84 2.75 5.88 0.68
CA ALA A 84 1.40 5.90 1.25
C ALA A 84 1.40 5.20 2.62
N LEU A 85 1.99 4.00 2.68
CA LEU A 85 2.10 3.27 3.95
C LEU A 85 2.93 4.03 4.98
N VAL A 86 4.06 4.63 4.59
CA VAL A 86 4.87 5.47 5.49
C VAL A 86 4.05 6.61 6.10
N SER A 87 3.13 7.22 5.33
CA SER A 87 2.24 8.26 5.84
C SER A 87 1.22 7.72 6.86
N VAL A 88 0.69 6.53 6.61
CA VAL A 88 -0.19 5.81 7.56
C VAL A 88 0.57 5.49 8.85
N LEU A 89 1.72 4.82 8.76
CA LEU A 89 2.52 4.40 9.93
C LEU A 89 2.94 5.60 10.79
N LYS A 90 3.35 6.71 10.17
CA LYS A 90 3.67 7.96 10.90
C LYS A 90 2.47 8.52 11.67
N LEU A 91 1.24 8.35 11.14
CA LEU A 91 0.05 8.80 11.83
C LEU A 91 -0.28 7.90 13.03
N PHE A 92 -0.12 6.59 12.91
CA PHE A 92 -0.22 5.65 14.04
C PHE A 92 0.81 5.93 15.14
N GLU A 93 2.06 6.17 14.74
CA GLU A 93 3.16 6.55 15.65
C GLU A 93 2.83 7.86 16.38
N LYS A 94 2.43 8.90 15.64
CA LYS A 94 2.08 10.21 16.20
C LYS A 94 0.98 10.12 17.25
N ASN A 95 0.00 9.25 17.04
CA ASN A 95 -1.11 9.05 17.97
C ASN A 95 -0.84 7.98 19.04
N LYS A 96 0.41 7.49 19.16
CA LYS A 96 0.85 6.54 20.20
C LYS A 96 0.00 5.27 20.24
N TYR A 97 -0.36 4.74 19.07
CA TYR A 97 -1.14 3.51 18.96
C TYR A 97 -0.53 2.39 19.82
N LYS A 98 -1.40 1.67 20.53
CA LYS A 98 -1.00 0.67 21.54
C LYS A 98 -1.13 -0.77 21.06
N GLY A 99 -1.87 -0.99 19.99
CA GLY A 99 -2.00 -2.30 19.37
C GLY A 99 -0.71 -2.74 18.66
N LYS A 100 -0.75 -3.97 18.17
CA LYS A 100 0.31 -4.54 17.33
C LYS A 100 0.12 -4.09 15.90
N ILE A 101 1.22 -3.76 15.22
CA ILE A 101 1.24 -3.56 13.78
C ILE A 101 2.23 -4.56 13.19
N GLU A 102 1.77 -5.24 12.15
CA GLU A 102 2.58 -6.03 11.25
C GLU A 102 2.54 -5.39 9.86
N VAL A 103 3.67 -5.36 9.18
CA VAL A 103 3.76 -4.92 7.79
C VAL A 103 4.27 -6.09 6.96
N THR A 104 3.53 -6.45 5.93
CA THR A 104 3.89 -7.45 4.92
C THR A 104 4.09 -6.76 3.59
N GLU A 105 5.35 -6.63 3.16
CA GLU A 105 5.71 -6.03 1.88
C GLU A 105 6.06 -7.10 0.85
N VAL A 106 5.39 -7.06 -0.30
CA VAL A 106 5.73 -7.89 -1.46
C VAL A 106 6.70 -7.10 -2.34
N ALA A 107 8.01 -7.31 -2.12
CA ALA A 107 9.08 -6.65 -2.84
C ALA A 107 10.39 -7.47 -2.82
N ALA A 108 11.19 -7.32 -3.87
CA ALA A 108 12.51 -7.97 -3.97
C ALA A 108 13.59 -7.36 -3.06
N SER A 109 13.33 -6.20 -2.45
CA SER A 109 14.30 -5.45 -1.66
C SER A 109 13.62 -4.64 -0.59
N GLU A 110 14.21 -4.60 0.60
CA GLU A 110 13.69 -3.90 1.77
C GLU A 110 13.47 -2.39 1.55
N ASN A 111 12.37 -1.88 2.13
CA ASN A 111 12.15 -0.47 2.33
C ASN A 111 12.68 0.00 3.70
N LYS A 112 13.82 0.72 3.67
CA LYS A 112 14.48 1.22 4.89
C LYS A 112 13.59 2.12 5.76
N ASN A 113 12.69 2.92 5.17
CA ASN A 113 11.85 3.83 5.94
C ASN A 113 10.78 3.07 6.73
N ILE A 114 10.16 2.07 6.09
CA ILE A 114 9.17 1.20 6.74
C ILE A 114 9.86 0.43 7.87
N HIS A 115 10.99 -0.23 7.58
CA HIS A 115 11.77 -0.96 8.58
C HIS A 115 12.12 -0.07 9.79
N GLN A 116 12.62 1.14 9.54
CA GLN A 116 12.98 2.05 10.64
C GLN A 116 11.78 2.43 11.51
N ILE A 117 10.63 2.74 10.90
CA ILE A 117 9.42 3.11 11.64
C ILE A 117 8.90 1.92 12.45
N THR A 118 8.84 0.73 11.86
CA THR A 118 8.33 -0.47 12.54
C THR A 118 9.23 -0.86 13.70
N THR A 119 10.54 -0.98 13.48
CA THR A 119 11.53 -1.34 14.51
C THR A 119 11.52 -0.35 15.67
N LYS A 120 11.48 0.97 15.38
CA LYS A 120 11.42 2.00 16.42
C LYS A 120 10.19 1.88 17.32
N ASN A 121 9.06 1.43 16.78
CA ASN A 121 7.79 1.36 17.50
C ASN A 121 7.47 -0.05 18.04
N GLY A 122 8.40 -1.01 17.93
CA GLY A 122 8.18 -2.40 18.36
C GLY A 122 7.15 -3.14 17.51
N TRP A 123 6.98 -2.71 16.26
CA TRP A 123 6.11 -3.35 15.27
C TRP A 123 6.91 -4.32 14.40
N THR A 124 6.22 -5.23 13.72
CA THR A 124 6.82 -6.27 12.88
C THR A 124 6.87 -5.82 11.42
N TYR A 125 7.97 -6.11 10.75
CA TYR A 125 8.12 -5.90 9.31
C TYR A 125 8.65 -7.17 8.65
N ASN A 126 7.88 -7.66 7.69
CA ASN A 126 8.14 -8.84 6.90
C ASN A 126 8.21 -8.42 5.43
N ILE A 127 9.17 -8.98 4.70
CA ILE A 127 9.32 -8.77 3.27
C ILE A 127 9.41 -10.12 2.56
N TYR A 128 8.68 -10.23 1.46
CA TYR A 128 8.66 -11.41 0.61
C TYR A 128 8.88 -11.01 -0.85
N PRO A 129 9.77 -11.70 -1.60
CA PRO A 129 10.01 -11.41 -3.02
C PRO A 129 8.76 -11.55 -3.89
N SER A 130 7.82 -12.40 -3.49
CA SER A 130 6.55 -12.63 -4.18
C SER A 130 5.43 -12.95 -3.18
N ALA A 131 4.17 -12.73 -3.57
CA ALA A 131 3.02 -13.02 -2.72
C ALA A 131 2.94 -14.51 -2.34
N ASN A 132 3.31 -15.41 -3.25
CA ASN A 132 3.30 -16.87 -3.02
C ASN A 132 4.31 -17.34 -1.95
N GLU A 133 5.27 -16.51 -1.60
CA GLU A 133 6.23 -16.79 -0.53
C GLU A 133 5.75 -16.35 0.85
N ILE A 134 4.60 -15.67 0.93
CA ILE A 134 3.99 -15.30 2.21
C ILE A 134 3.52 -16.58 2.90
N PRO A 135 4.07 -16.93 4.07
CA PRO A 135 3.76 -18.19 4.73
C PRO A 135 2.39 -18.16 5.42
N GLY A 136 1.87 -19.36 5.65
CA GLY A 136 0.67 -19.57 6.46
C GLY A 136 -0.62 -19.64 5.66
N THR A 137 -1.71 -19.81 6.39
CA THR A 137 -3.07 -19.91 5.86
C THR A 137 -3.95 -18.83 6.49
N VAL A 138 -5.00 -18.45 5.76
CA VAL A 138 -6.06 -17.56 6.23
C VAL A 138 -7.38 -18.28 6.11
N ALA A 139 -8.22 -18.17 7.13
CA ALA A 139 -9.56 -18.72 7.11
C ALA A 139 -10.50 -17.77 6.35
N ILE A 140 -11.07 -18.23 5.25
CA ILE A 140 -12.05 -17.49 4.46
C ILE A 140 -13.30 -18.35 4.34
N SER A 141 -14.44 -17.89 4.86
CA SER A 141 -15.71 -18.62 4.81
C SER A 141 -15.55 -20.07 5.26
N THR A 142 -14.82 -20.28 6.37
CA THR A 142 -14.49 -21.59 6.98
C THR A 142 -13.55 -22.51 6.18
N THR A 143 -12.94 -22.02 5.10
CA THR A 143 -11.92 -22.75 4.32
C THR A 143 -10.55 -22.14 4.53
N ASP A 144 -9.57 -22.97 4.86
CA ASP A 144 -8.17 -22.55 4.95
C ASP A 144 -7.60 -22.34 3.54
N THR A 145 -7.23 -21.10 3.25
CA THR A 145 -6.64 -20.69 1.97
C THR A 145 -5.19 -20.28 2.20
N SER A 146 -4.32 -20.53 1.21
CA SER A 146 -2.95 -20.01 1.25
C SER A 146 -2.98 -18.48 1.42
N LYS A 147 -2.28 -17.96 2.45
CA LYS A 147 -2.21 -16.51 2.70
C LYS A 147 -1.66 -15.79 1.47
N GLY A 148 -0.64 -16.35 0.83
CA GLY A 148 -0.04 -15.80 -0.37
C GLY A 148 -1.00 -15.70 -1.56
N GLU A 149 -1.74 -16.77 -1.84
CA GLU A 149 -2.74 -16.80 -2.92
C GLU A 149 -3.86 -15.78 -2.67
N PHE A 150 -4.33 -15.70 -1.42
CA PHE A 150 -5.35 -14.74 -1.03
C PHE A 150 -4.88 -13.29 -1.21
N VAL A 151 -3.67 -12.97 -0.73
CA VAL A 151 -3.06 -11.64 -0.88
C VAL A 151 -2.88 -11.28 -2.36
N GLN A 152 -2.43 -12.20 -3.19
CA GLN A 152 -2.34 -11.99 -4.64
C GLN A 152 -3.73 -11.63 -5.22
N GLY A 153 -4.76 -12.39 -4.86
CA GLY A 153 -6.14 -12.12 -5.27
C GLY A 153 -6.65 -10.75 -4.83
N LEU A 154 -6.26 -10.28 -3.63
CA LEU A 154 -6.60 -8.93 -3.15
C LEU A 154 -5.97 -7.85 -4.02
N PHE A 155 -4.69 -7.96 -4.35
CA PHE A 155 -4.01 -7.00 -5.22
C PHE A 155 -4.64 -6.97 -6.61
N GLU A 156 -4.97 -8.14 -7.19
CA GLU A 156 -5.65 -8.22 -8.47
C GLU A 156 -7.04 -7.57 -8.42
N LYS A 157 -7.81 -7.80 -7.36
CA LYS A 157 -9.13 -7.19 -7.16
C LYS A 157 -9.02 -5.67 -7.00
N ALA A 158 -8.08 -5.19 -6.20
CA ALA A 158 -7.82 -3.76 -6.00
C ALA A 158 -7.44 -3.09 -7.33
N LYS A 159 -6.52 -3.70 -8.09
CA LYS A 159 -6.12 -3.23 -9.43
C LYS A 159 -7.29 -3.21 -10.43
N LYS A 160 -8.20 -4.19 -10.37
CA LYS A 160 -9.41 -4.23 -11.22
C LYS A 160 -10.43 -3.16 -10.85
N ALA A 161 -10.68 -2.93 -9.56
CA ALA A 161 -11.68 -1.95 -9.10
C ALA A 161 -11.29 -0.49 -9.38
N LEU A 162 -10.02 -0.25 -9.69
CA LEU A 162 -9.50 1.08 -10.00
C LEU A 162 -9.54 1.39 -11.50
N LYS A 163 -9.57 0.38 -12.38
CA LYS A 163 -9.71 0.56 -13.84
C LYS A 163 -11.13 0.97 -14.23
#